data_AF-S6T773-F1
#
_entry.id   AF-S6T773-F1
#
_cell.length_a   1.000
_cell.length_b   1.000
_cell.length_c   1.000
_cell.angle_alpha   90.00
_cell.angle_beta   90.00
_cell.angle_gamma   90.00
#
_symmetry.space_group_name_H-M   'P 1'
#
loop_
_entity.id
_entity.type
_entity.pdbx_description
1 polymer ?
#
loop_
_entity_poly.entity_id
_entity_poly.type
_entity_poly.pdbx_seq_one_letter_code
_entity_poly.pdbx_strand_id
1 'polypeptide(L)'
;MHGLAPTQRLLMIDGADDCHPLVTVLKDAGWTVHDKTLDSASDADYDVGLIHLKADHFEHLHELEERFPRSNMRWIAVLSADDLRREKIGDFVCRWFFDFHTLPFDVNRLQASLEKALIKVDPAPPASSTGPELLGESRPIRELRRLLSKLAPIDSPVLIRGERGAGKELIARSLHAQSRRRDK
;
A
#
# COMPACT_ATOMS: atom_id res chain seq x y z
N MET A 1 -4.36 -35.97 -4.05
CA MET A 1 -4.47 -34.92 -5.09
C MET A 1 -4.01 -33.60 -4.50
N HIS A 2 -2.69 -33.32 -4.49
CA HIS A 2 -2.17 -32.00 -4.14
C HIS A 2 -2.19 -31.17 -5.43
N GLY A 3 -3.21 -30.35 -5.61
CA GLY A 3 -3.17 -29.30 -6.63
C GLY A 3 -2.05 -28.35 -6.23
N LEU A 4 -0.99 -28.27 -7.03
CA LEU A 4 0.03 -27.23 -6.90
C LEU A 4 -0.68 -25.89 -6.94
N ALA A 5 -0.77 -25.20 -5.80
CA ALA A 5 -1.20 -23.81 -5.77
C ALA A 5 -0.25 -23.01 -6.69
N PRO A 6 -0.76 -22.07 -7.49
CA PRO A 6 0.10 -21.23 -8.31
C PRO A 6 1.09 -20.52 -7.37
N THR A 7 2.38 -20.75 -7.60
CA THR A 7 3.43 -20.12 -6.80
C THR A 7 3.41 -18.62 -7.08
N GLN A 8 3.06 -17.83 -6.07
CA GLN A 8 2.90 -16.38 -6.18
C GLN A 8 4.27 -15.74 -6.24
N ARG A 9 4.51 -14.84 -7.20
CA ARG A 9 5.84 -14.27 -7.43
C ARG A 9 5.88 -12.83 -6.96
N LEU A 10 6.70 -12.57 -5.94
CA LEU A 10 6.94 -11.25 -5.40
C LEU A 10 8.26 -10.72 -5.93
N LEU A 11 8.21 -9.55 -6.58
CA LEU A 11 9.40 -8.77 -6.90
C LEU A 11 9.70 -7.86 -5.71
N MET A 12 10.90 -7.98 -5.15
CA MET A 12 11.40 -7.07 -4.13
C MET A 12 12.48 -6.18 -4.74
N ILE A 13 12.35 -4.88 -4.54
CA ILE A 13 13.32 -3.87 -4.95
C ILE A 13 13.89 -3.21 -3.71
N ASP A 14 15.22 -3.12 -3.67
CA ASP A 14 15.97 -2.57 -2.55
C ASP A 14 15.68 -3.31 -1.23
N GLY A 15 15.64 -4.65 -1.32
CA GLY A 15 15.53 -5.55 -0.18
C GLY A 15 16.68 -5.31 0.81
N ALA A 16 16.46 -4.39 1.75
CA ALA A 16 17.39 -4.15 2.84
C ALA A 16 17.39 -5.34 3.81
N ASP A 17 18.38 -5.40 4.71
CA ASP A 17 18.47 -6.42 5.76
C ASP A 17 17.18 -6.59 6.57
N ASP A 18 16.40 -5.51 6.74
CA ASP A 18 15.11 -5.51 7.44
C ASP A 18 14.05 -6.44 6.83
N CYS A 19 14.19 -6.80 5.54
CA CYS A 19 13.27 -7.69 4.84
C CYS A 19 13.59 -9.19 5.01
N HIS A 20 14.72 -9.56 5.64
CA HIS A 20 15.07 -10.97 5.83
C HIS A 20 14.01 -11.81 6.57
N PRO A 21 13.41 -11.34 7.69
CA PRO A 21 12.36 -12.09 8.37
C PRO A 21 11.14 -12.29 7.47
N LEU A 22 10.83 -11.29 6.64
CA LEU A 22 9.72 -11.31 5.71
C LEU A 22 9.91 -12.37 4.63
N VAL A 23 11.11 -12.48 4.06
CA VAL A 23 11.42 -13.47 3.01
C VAL A 23 11.12 -14.88 3.50
N THR A 24 11.44 -15.19 4.76
CA THR A 24 11.13 -16.50 5.36
C THR A 24 9.63 -16.72 5.48
N VAL A 25 8.90 -15.78 6.06
CA VAL A 25 7.43 -15.90 6.22
C VAL A 25 6.72 -16.04 4.87
N LEU A 26 7.16 -15.27 3.87
CA LEU A 26 6.58 -15.33 2.54
C LEU A 26 6.87 -16.65 1.83
N LYS A 27 8.09 -17.18 1.96
CA LYS A 27 8.43 -18.50 1.43
C LYS A 27 7.58 -19.60 2.05
N ASP A 28 7.36 -19.55 3.37
CA ASP A 28 6.46 -20.48 4.07
C ASP A 28 5.00 -20.34 3.60
N ALA A 29 4.59 -19.12 3.25
CA ALA A 29 3.29 -18.84 2.64
C ALA A 29 3.20 -19.21 1.14
N GLY A 30 4.27 -19.78 0.55
CA GLY A 30 4.28 -20.25 -0.84
C GLY A 30 4.66 -19.18 -1.88
N TRP A 31 5.26 -18.07 -1.45
CA TRP A 31 5.74 -17.02 -2.34
C TRP A 31 7.17 -17.28 -2.82
N THR A 32 7.42 -17.02 -4.09
CA THR A 32 8.75 -16.89 -4.64
C THR A 32 9.17 -15.43 -4.63
N VAL A 33 10.05 -15.07 -3.69
CA VAL A 33 10.59 -13.71 -3.58
C VAL A 33 11.85 -13.58 -4.42
N HIS A 34 11.88 -12.59 -5.31
CA HIS A 34 13.04 -12.23 -6.12
C HIS A 34 13.51 -10.82 -5.76
N ASP A 35 14.72 -10.72 -5.23
CA ASP A 35 15.38 -9.43 -5.00
C ASP A 35 16.08 -8.98 -6.28
N LYS A 36 15.69 -7.83 -6.80
CA LYS A 36 16.25 -7.22 -8.00
C LYS A 36 16.34 -5.71 -7.84
N THR A 37 17.24 -5.10 -8.59
CA THR A 37 17.26 -3.65 -8.77
C THR A 37 16.15 -3.21 -9.71
N LEU A 38 15.71 -1.97 -9.57
CA LEU A 38 14.72 -1.34 -10.44
C LEU A 38 15.08 -1.56 -11.92
N ASP A 39 16.28 -1.22 -12.38
CA ASP A 39 16.68 -1.40 -13.79
C ASP A 39 16.59 -2.83 -14.37
N SER A 40 16.73 -3.87 -13.55
CA SER A 40 16.82 -5.27 -14.02
C SER A 40 15.51 -6.05 -13.91
N ALA A 41 14.46 -5.42 -13.40
CA ALA A 41 13.16 -6.04 -13.18
C ALA A 41 12.26 -5.95 -14.44
N SER A 42 11.78 -7.11 -14.90
CA SER A 42 10.74 -7.22 -15.91
C SER A 42 9.40 -7.54 -15.25
N ASP A 43 8.40 -6.69 -15.47
CA ASP A 43 7.08 -6.74 -14.84
C ASP A 43 6.25 -7.97 -15.23
N ALA A 44 6.58 -8.61 -16.36
CA ALA A 44 5.77 -9.68 -16.94
C ALA A 44 5.77 -10.98 -16.12
N ASP A 45 6.73 -11.16 -15.22
CA ASP A 45 6.94 -12.40 -14.48
C ASP A 45 6.45 -12.37 -13.02
N TYR A 46 5.93 -11.24 -12.53
CA TYR A 46 5.60 -11.06 -11.11
C TYR A 46 4.15 -10.62 -10.89
N ASP A 47 3.58 -11.06 -9.77
CA ASP A 47 2.20 -10.73 -9.42
C ASP A 47 2.10 -9.43 -8.61
N VAL A 48 3.08 -9.20 -7.75
CA VAL A 48 3.13 -8.08 -6.81
C VAL A 48 4.56 -7.55 -6.73
N GLY A 49 4.70 -6.23 -6.61
CA GLY A 49 5.98 -5.56 -6.40
C GLY A 49 6.05 -4.97 -4.99
N LEU A 50 7.18 -5.11 -4.31
CA LEU A 50 7.51 -4.46 -3.06
C LEU A 50 8.77 -3.64 -3.27
N ILE A 51 8.75 -2.35 -2.95
CA ILE A 51 9.94 -1.49 -3.04
C ILE A 51 10.20 -0.80 -1.71
N HIS A 52 11.47 -0.81 -1.29
CA HIS A 52 11.93 0.02 -0.19
C HIS A 52 12.33 1.41 -0.73
N LEU A 53 11.48 2.41 -0.50
CA LEU A 53 11.78 3.79 -0.83
C LEU A 53 12.77 4.37 0.20
N LYS A 54 13.93 4.80 -0.29
CA LYS A 54 15.01 5.41 0.48
C LYS A 54 15.25 6.84 -0.01
N ALA A 55 16.12 7.59 0.69
CA ALA A 55 16.49 8.95 0.31
C ALA A 55 16.87 9.10 -1.18
N ASP A 56 17.67 8.17 -1.70
CA ASP A 56 18.14 8.15 -3.10
C ASP A 56 16.99 8.09 -4.13
N HIS A 57 15.96 7.29 -3.82
CA HIS A 57 14.73 7.20 -4.62
C HIS A 57 13.91 8.49 -4.60
N PHE A 58 13.98 9.25 -3.51
CA PHE A 58 13.27 10.52 -3.38
C PHE A 58 13.93 11.65 -4.16
N GLU A 59 15.24 11.56 -4.42
CA GLU A 59 15.95 12.49 -5.31
C GLU A 59 15.54 12.27 -6.78
N HIS A 60 15.21 11.03 -7.14
CA HIS A 60 14.84 10.61 -8.50
C HIS A 60 13.35 10.25 -8.64
N LEU A 61 12.45 10.91 -7.90
CA LEU A 61 10.99 10.62 -7.94
C LEU A 61 10.40 10.63 -9.35
N HIS A 62 10.87 11.52 -10.21
CA HIS A 62 10.36 11.66 -11.58
C HIS A 62 10.52 10.35 -12.37
N GLU A 63 11.62 9.62 -12.19
CA GLU A 63 11.87 8.34 -12.88
C GLU A 63 10.87 7.27 -12.41
N LEU A 64 10.57 7.27 -11.11
CA LEU A 64 9.58 6.38 -10.53
C LEU A 64 8.15 6.72 -11.01
N GLU A 65 7.82 8.00 -11.12
CA GLU A 65 6.52 8.49 -11.64
C GLU A 65 6.29 8.12 -13.10
N GLU A 66 7.34 8.00 -13.92
CA GLU A 66 7.22 7.52 -15.30
C GLU A 66 7.11 6.00 -15.41
N ARG A 67 7.66 5.28 -14.42
CA ARG A 67 7.80 3.83 -14.46
C ARG A 67 6.62 3.08 -13.86
N PHE A 68 6.19 3.43 -12.64
CA PHE A 68 5.08 2.73 -11.97
C PHE A 68 3.74 2.74 -12.73
N PRO A 69 3.30 3.83 -13.40
CA PRO A 69 2.08 3.79 -14.20
C PRO A 69 2.13 2.84 -15.40
N ARG A 70 3.32 2.54 -15.91
CA ARG A 70 3.51 1.59 -17.02
C ARG A 70 3.50 0.14 -16.55
N SER A 71 3.61 -0.06 -15.25
CA SER A 71 3.62 -1.37 -14.62
C SER A 71 2.20 -1.88 -14.39
N ASN A 72 1.93 -3.12 -14.78
CA ASN A 72 0.69 -3.81 -14.42
C ASN A 72 0.76 -4.48 -13.03
N MET A 73 1.90 -4.40 -12.35
CA MET A 73 2.05 -4.92 -11.00
C MET A 73 1.43 -3.97 -9.98
N ARG A 74 0.88 -4.56 -8.93
CA ARG A 74 0.48 -3.79 -7.75
C ARG A 74 1.69 -3.59 -6.88
N TRP A 75 2.15 -2.34 -6.81
CA TRP A 75 3.32 -1.98 -6.02
C TRP A 75 2.94 -1.67 -4.58
N ILE A 76 3.73 -2.15 -3.63
CA ILE A 76 3.65 -1.80 -2.21
C ILE A 76 4.94 -1.07 -1.83
N ALA A 77 4.82 0.09 -1.21
CA ALA A 77 5.98 0.86 -0.75
C ALA A 77 6.33 0.53 0.71
N VAL A 78 7.61 0.45 1.02
CA VAL A 78 8.13 0.43 2.39
C VAL A 78 9.02 1.64 2.55
N LEU A 79 8.85 2.39 3.64
CA LEU A 79 9.64 3.60 3.91
C LEU A 79 9.69 3.88 5.41
N SER A 80 10.56 4.78 5.87
CA SER A 80 10.54 5.21 7.28
C SER A 80 9.34 6.14 7.56
N ALA A 81 8.93 6.23 8.82
CA ALA A 81 7.88 7.16 9.23
C ALA A 81 8.29 8.63 9.02
N ASP A 82 9.60 8.93 9.09
CA ASP A 82 10.15 10.26 8.82
C ASP A 82 10.07 10.62 7.33
N ASP A 83 10.38 9.66 6.45
CA ASP A 83 10.30 9.88 5.00
C ASP A 83 8.85 10.10 4.54
N LEU A 84 7.89 9.41 5.15
CA LEU A 84 6.47 9.61 4.87
C LEU A 84 6.00 11.04 5.22
N ARG A 85 6.66 11.70 6.19
CA ARG A 85 6.35 13.08 6.60
C ARG A 85 6.94 14.13 5.67
N ARG A 86 7.86 13.75 4.78
CA ARG A 86 8.44 14.67 3.81
C ARG A 86 7.38 15.16 2.83
N GLU A 87 7.58 16.37 2.34
CA GLU A 87 6.72 16.95 1.32
C GLU A 87 6.73 16.06 0.06
N LYS A 88 5.57 15.94 -0.59
CA LYS A 88 5.32 15.15 -1.81
C LYS A 88 5.36 13.62 -1.64
N ILE A 89 6.11 13.07 -0.68
CA ILE A 89 6.24 11.60 -0.53
C ILE A 89 4.90 10.94 -0.19
N GLY A 90 4.14 11.49 0.76
CA GLY A 90 2.83 10.94 1.10
C GLY A 90 1.85 10.93 -0.08
N ASP A 91 1.85 12.00 -0.90
CA ASP A 91 1.01 12.09 -2.10
C ASP A 91 1.45 11.07 -3.17
N PHE A 92 2.75 11.03 -3.44
CA PHE A 92 3.37 10.08 -4.37
C PHE A 92 3.03 8.63 -3.99
N VAL A 93 3.22 8.25 -2.73
CA VAL A 93 2.93 6.90 -2.24
C VAL A 93 1.44 6.57 -2.37
N CYS A 94 0.56 7.50 -1.96
CA CYS A 94 -0.88 7.30 -2.06
C CYS A 94 -1.38 7.15 -3.50
N ARG A 95 -0.73 7.86 -4.44
CA ARG A 95 -1.10 7.93 -5.84
C ARG A 95 -0.64 6.71 -6.64
N TRP A 96 0.59 6.27 -6.43
CA TRP A 96 1.22 5.26 -7.28
C TRP A 96 1.24 3.85 -6.68
N PHE A 97 1.14 3.72 -5.36
CA PHE A 97 1.24 2.42 -4.68
C PHE A 97 -0.12 1.90 -4.27
N PHE A 98 -0.29 0.59 -4.40
CA PHE A 98 -1.46 -0.13 -3.90
C PHE A 98 -1.60 -0.02 -2.38
N ASP A 99 -0.50 -0.15 -1.64
CA ASP A 99 -0.44 0.06 -0.19
C ASP A 99 0.98 0.48 0.21
N PHE A 100 1.17 0.88 1.46
CA PHE A 100 2.50 1.17 1.97
C PHE A 100 2.64 0.87 3.46
N HIS A 101 3.87 0.65 3.90
CA HIS A 101 4.22 0.30 5.26
C HIS A 101 5.37 1.17 5.77
N THR A 102 5.29 1.53 7.05
CA THR A 102 6.36 2.27 7.71
C THR A 102 7.28 1.31 8.46
N LEU A 103 8.58 1.58 8.46
CA LEU A 103 9.56 0.84 9.26
C LEU A 103 9.49 1.26 10.75
N PRO A 104 9.65 0.31 11.70
CA PRO A 104 9.67 -1.14 11.48
C PRO A 104 8.29 -1.65 11.05
N PHE A 105 8.23 -2.46 9.99
CA PHE A 105 6.95 -2.90 9.43
C PHE A 105 6.37 -4.08 10.22
N ASP A 106 5.05 -4.16 10.25
CA ASP A 106 4.31 -5.28 10.81
C ASP A 106 4.16 -6.38 9.73
N VAL A 107 4.79 -7.53 9.96
CA VAL A 107 4.78 -8.67 9.02
C VAL A 107 3.37 -9.13 8.72
N ASN A 108 2.47 -9.17 9.72
CA ASN A 108 1.10 -9.61 9.52
C ASN A 108 0.33 -8.62 8.65
N ARG A 109 0.55 -7.31 8.87
CA ARG A 109 -0.07 -6.27 8.05
C ARG A 109 0.44 -6.34 6.62
N LEU A 110 1.75 -6.50 6.42
CA LEU A 110 2.35 -6.57 5.09
C LEU A 110 1.90 -7.82 4.33
N GLN A 111 1.85 -8.97 4.99
CA GLN A 111 1.28 -10.19 4.41
C GLN A 111 -0.18 -9.97 3.97
N ALA A 112 -1.02 -9.37 4.81
CA ALA A 112 -2.39 -9.06 4.45
C ALA A 112 -2.48 -8.09 3.25
N SER A 113 -1.57 -7.11 3.13
CA SER A 113 -1.50 -6.21 1.98
C SER A 113 -1.08 -6.95 0.70
N LEU A 114 -0.13 -7.89 0.80
CA LEU A 114 0.33 -8.73 -0.32
C LEU A 114 -0.77 -9.67 -0.81
N GLU A 115 -1.48 -10.34 0.10
CA GLU A 115 -2.63 -11.19 -0.21
C GLU A 115 -3.75 -10.39 -0.91
N LYS A 116 -4.05 -9.18 -0.40
CA LYS A 116 -5.00 -8.27 -1.05
C LYS A 116 -4.53 -7.80 -2.42
N ALA A 117 -3.23 -7.61 -2.61
CA ALA A 117 -2.68 -7.24 -3.90
C ALA A 117 -2.89 -8.35 -4.95
N LEU A 118 -2.75 -9.61 -4.57
CA LEU A 118 -3.00 -10.75 -5.46
C LEU A 118 -4.45 -10.88 -5.91
N ILE A 119 -5.39 -10.53 -5.03
CA ILE A 119 -6.80 -10.52 -5.34
C ILE A 119 -7.04 -9.34 -6.30
N LYS A 120 -6.95 -9.59 -7.62
CA LYS A 120 -7.21 -8.60 -8.68
C LYS A 120 -8.64 -8.04 -8.68
N VAL A 121 -9.52 -8.61 -7.87
CA VAL A 121 -10.81 -8.01 -7.55
C VAL A 121 -10.54 -6.75 -6.73
N ASP A 122 -10.92 -5.60 -7.28
CA ASP A 122 -11.06 -4.38 -6.51
C ASP A 122 -11.81 -4.73 -5.22
N PRO A 123 -11.20 -4.64 -4.02
CA PRO A 123 -11.86 -5.10 -2.82
C PRO A 123 -13.19 -4.37 -2.72
N ALA A 124 -14.29 -5.12 -2.77
CA ALA A 124 -15.57 -4.62 -2.35
C ALA A 124 -15.36 -4.02 -0.95
N PRO A 125 -15.88 -2.82 -0.68
CA PRO A 125 -15.64 -2.15 0.58
C PRO A 125 -15.97 -3.13 1.72
N PRO A 126 -15.10 -3.28 2.75
CA PRO A 126 -15.37 -4.18 3.85
C PRO A 126 -16.71 -3.81 4.46
N ALA A 127 -17.70 -4.67 4.26
CA ALA A 127 -19.02 -4.57 4.86
C ALA A 127 -18.92 -4.95 6.34
N SER A 128 -18.26 -4.11 7.13
CA SER A 128 -18.28 -4.08 8.61
C SER A 128 -17.19 -3.13 9.11
N SER A 129 -17.50 -1.83 9.14
CA SER A 129 -16.81 -0.92 10.05
C SER A 129 -17.85 -0.15 10.84
N THR A 130 -17.74 -0.17 12.16
CA THR A 130 -18.67 0.41 13.14
C THR A 130 -18.53 1.94 13.20
N GLY A 131 -18.53 2.60 12.04
CA GLY A 131 -18.31 4.03 11.88
C GLY A 131 -19.22 4.64 10.81
N PRO A 132 -19.26 5.98 10.69
CA PRO A 132 -20.10 6.64 9.69
C PRO A 132 -19.71 6.21 8.28
N GLU A 133 -20.69 5.67 7.56
CA GLU A 133 -20.50 5.12 6.23
C GLU A 133 -20.48 6.23 5.17
N LEU A 134 -19.40 6.26 4.38
CA LEU A 134 -19.35 7.09 3.19
C LEU A 134 -20.24 6.45 2.11
N LEU A 135 -21.42 7.07 1.89
CA LEU A 135 -22.40 6.62 0.91
C LEU A 135 -21.96 6.92 -0.53
N GLY A 136 -22.27 6.00 -1.44
CA GLY A 136 -22.10 6.16 -2.90
C GLY A 136 -21.12 5.17 -3.52
N GLU A 137 -21.41 4.76 -4.76
CA GLU A 137 -20.61 3.77 -5.52
C GLU A 137 -19.85 4.37 -6.70
N SER A 138 -19.84 5.70 -6.79
CA SER A 138 -19.11 6.41 -7.83
C SER A 138 -17.61 6.12 -7.71
N ARG A 139 -16.91 6.16 -8.86
CA ARG A 139 -15.46 5.92 -8.91
C ARG A 139 -14.68 6.79 -7.91
N PRO A 140 -14.94 8.11 -7.78
CA PRO A 140 -14.25 8.94 -6.80
C PRO A 140 -14.49 8.52 -5.34
N ILE A 141 -15.70 8.05 -4.99
CA ILE A 141 -15.99 7.58 -3.63
C ILE A 141 -15.27 6.25 -3.35
N ARG A 142 -15.19 5.35 -4.33
CA ARG A 142 -14.42 4.11 -4.20
C ARG A 142 -12.92 4.39 -4.02
N GLU A 143 -12.35 5.31 -4.78
CA GLU A 143 -10.96 5.76 -4.63
C GLU A 143 -10.72 6.41 -3.26
N LEU A 144 -11.65 7.26 -2.80
CA LEU A 144 -11.59 7.86 -1.47
C LEU A 144 -11.61 6.82 -0.35
N ARG A 145 -12.51 5.81 -0.41
CA ARG A 145 -12.56 4.73 0.58
C ARG A 145 -11.25 3.93 0.63
N ARG A 146 -10.63 3.67 -0.53
CA ARG A 146 -9.30 3.04 -0.60
C ARG A 146 -8.23 3.91 0.06
N LEU A 147 -8.20 5.20 -0.24
CA LEU A 147 -7.25 6.13 0.36
C LEU A 147 -7.40 6.17 1.89
N LEU A 148 -8.63 6.25 2.40
CA LEU A 148 -8.88 6.26 3.85
C LEU A 148 -8.42 4.96 4.51
N SER A 149 -8.67 3.81 3.88
CA SER A 149 -8.20 2.52 4.39
C SER A 149 -6.67 2.43 4.45
N LYS A 150 -5.97 3.02 3.47
CA LYS A 150 -4.50 3.12 3.46
C LYS A 150 -3.98 4.07 4.53
N LEU A 151 -4.65 5.20 4.74
CA LEU A 151 -4.21 6.24 5.67
C LEU A 151 -4.54 5.95 7.14
N ALA A 152 -5.60 5.19 7.41
CA ALA A 152 -6.09 4.88 8.75
C ALA A 152 -5.03 4.36 9.74
N PRO A 153 -4.13 3.42 9.38
CA PRO A 153 -3.13 2.90 10.33
C PRO A 153 -1.96 3.85 10.62
N ILE A 154 -1.91 5.03 9.99
CA ILE A 154 -0.78 5.96 10.08
C ILE A 154 -1.06 7.01 11.17
N ASP A 155 -0.04 7.29 11.98
CA ASP A 155 -0.11 8.32 13.03
C ASP A 155 0.22 9.75 12.54
N SER A 156 0.27 9.97 11.22
CA SER A 156 0.56 11.28 10.63
C SER A 156 -0.69 12.17 10.57
N PRO A 157 -0.58 13.51 10.71
CA PRO A 157 -1.70 14.43 10.48
C PRO A 157 -2.21 14.37 9.04
N VAL A 158 -3.53 14.38 8.85
CA VAL A 158 -4.18 14.38 7.52
C VAL A 158 -5.00 15.66 7.34
N LEU A 159 -4.79 16.35 6.22
CA LEU A 159 -5.56 17.55 5.85
C LEU A 159 -6.64 17.19 4.83
N ILE A 160 -7.91 17.36 5.20
CA ILE A 160 -9.06 17.11 4.33
C ILE A 160 -9.54 18.43 3.73
N ARG A 161 -9.49 18.55 2.40
CA ARG A 161 -9.96 19.73 1.64
C ARG A 161 -11.20 19.41 0.82
N GLY A 162 -11.97 20.43 0.49
CA GLY A 162 -13.22 20.31 -0.28
C GLY A 162 -14.17 21.47 -0.01
N GLU A 163 -15.23 21.58 -0.80
CA GLU A 163 -16.24 22.64 -0.66
C GLU A 163 -17.12 22.45 0.58
N ARG A 164 -17.93 23.46 0.91
CA ARG A 164 -18.91 23.37 1.99
C ARG A 164 -19.99 22.35 1.61
N GLY A 165 -20.24 21.37 2.48
CA GLY A 165 -21.21 20.29 2.20
C GLY A 165 -20.63 19.04 1.54
N ALA A 166 -19.35 19.01 1.17
CA ALA A 166 -18.71 17.84 0.53
C ALA A 166 -18.46 16.64 1.48
N GLY A 167 -19.02 16.63 2.69
CA GLY A 167 -18.88 15.49 3.62
C GLY A 167 -17.52 15.35 4.32
N LYS A 168 -16.68 16.41 4.36
CA LYS A 168 -15.34 16.38 4.99
C LYS A 168 -15.33 15.86 6.44
N GLU A 169 -16.38 16.14 7.21
CA GLU A 169 -16.49 15.67 8.59
C GLU A 169 -16.78 14.16 8.66
N LEU A 170 -17.59 13.63 7.73
CA LEU A 170 -17.81 12.19 7.59
C LEU A 170 -16.51 11.47 7.21
N ILE A 171 -15.72 12.07 6.30
CA ILE A 171 -14.39 11.56 5.93
C ILE A 171 -13.47 11.49 7.16
N ALA A 172 -13.39 12.57 7.94
CA ALA A 172 -12.56 12.61 9.14
C ALA A 172 -12.97 11.54 10.17
N ARG A 173 -14.27 11.40 10.43
CA ARG A 173 -14.79 10.39 11.36
C ARG A 173 -14.58 8.97 10.86
N SER A 174 -14.76 8.73 9.56
CA SER A 174 -14.52 7.42 8.93
C SER A 174 -13.04 7.03 9.01
N LEU A 175 -12.12 7.98 8.78
CA LEU A 175 -10.68 7.78 8.96
C LEU A 175 -10.34 7.45 10.42
N HIS A 176 -10.88 8.23 11.36
CA HIS A 176 -10.64 8.04 12.78
C HIS A 176 -11.13 6.67 13.28
N ALA A 177 -12.35 6.26 12.88
CA ALA A 177 -12.93 4.96 13.24
C ALA A 177 -12.12 3.75 12.75
N GLN A 178 -11.42 3.90 11.61
CA GLN A 178 -10.53 2.87 11.06
C GLN A 178 -9.11 2.93 11.63
N SER A 179 -8.76 4.01 12.35
CA SER A 179 -7.41 4.24 12.84
C SER A 179 -7.12 3.50 14.15
N ARG A 180 -5.82 3.38 14.47
CA ARG A 180 -5.36 2.91 15.79
C ARG A 180 -5.82 3.80 16.95
N ARG A 181 -6.33 5.00 16.65
CA ARG A 181 -6.78 6.00 17.63
C ARG A 181 -8.31 6.05 17.78
N ARG A 182 -9.06 5.09 17.24
CA ARG A 182 -10.54 5.08 17.25
C ARG A 182 -11.18 5.25 18.64
N ASP A 183 -10.46 4.88 19.70
CA ASP A 183 -10.94 4.86 21.09
C ASP A 183 -10.49 6.11 21.89
N LYS A 184 -9.88 7.11 21.23
CA LYS A 184 -9.43 8.39 21.81
C LYS A 184 -10.32 9.54 21.37
#